data_AF-A0A484Z9J5-F1
#
_entry.id   AF-A0A484Z9J5-F1
#
_cell.length_a   1.000
_cell.length_b   1.000
_cell.length_c   1.000
_cell.angle_alpha   90.00
_cell.angle_beta   90.00
_cell.angle_gamma   90.00
#
_symmetry.space_group_name_H-M   'P 1'
#
loop_
_entity.id
_entity.type
_entity.pdbx_description
1 polymer ?
#
loop_
_entity_poly.entity_id
_entity_poly.type
_entity_poly.pdbx_seq_one_letter_code
_entity_poly.pdbx_strand_id
1 'polypeptide(L)'
;MNFHADNLSLHENGMRITALVGDKAVYSQTYYSIGGGFIVDEDHFGQTNNAAVEVPYPYKNAADLQRHCQETGLSLSGLMMKNELALHSKEALEQHFANVWEVMRGGIERGITTEGVLPGKLRVPRRAAALRRMLVSTDKTTTDPMAVVDWINMFALAVNEENAAGGRVVTAPTNGACGIVPAVLAYYDKFIREVNANSLARYLLVASAIGSLYKMNASISGAEVGCQGEVGVACSMAAAGLAELLAQAQLRSASRRKSAWSITLA
;
A
#
# COMPACT_ATOMS: atom_id res chain seq x y z
N MET A 1 25.56 14.08 -12.70
CA MET A 1 25.06 12.70 -12.70
C MET A 1 25.17 12.20 -14.13
N ASN A 2 25.86 11.08 -14.35
CA ASN A 2 26.05 10.52 -15.69
C ASN A 2 24.95 9.50 -15.93
N PHE A 3 24.20 9.67 -17.03
CA PHE A 3 23.15 8.74 -17.43
C PHE A 3 23.72 7.84 -18.53
N HIS A 4 23.81 6.54 -18.22
CA HIS A 4 24.24 5.52 -19.17
C HIS A 4 23.00 4.87 -19.79
N ALA A 5 23.06 4.55 -21.09
CA ALA A 5 21.95 3.89 -21.79
C ALA A 5 21.91 2.38 -21.50
N ASP A 6 23.03 1.80 -21.08
CA ASP A 6 23.18 0.39 -20.78
C ASP A 6 22.92 0.09 -19.31
N ASN A 7 22.36 -1.08 -19.05
CA ASN A 7 22.09 -1.58 -17.71
C ASN A 7 23.35 -2.17 -17.07
N LEU A 8 23.42 -2.11 -15.73
CA LEU A 8 24.38 -2.90 -14.97
C LEU A 8 24.00 -4.40 -15.03
N SER A 9 24.97 -5.28 -14.79
CA SER A 9 24.85 -6.71 -15.08
C SER A 9 23.81 -7.46 -14.25
N LEU A 10 23.51 -7.00 -13.03
CA LEU A 10 22.65 -7.76 -12.11
C LEU A 10 21.18 -7.31 -12.13
N HIS A 11 20.91 -6.04 -12.41
CA HIS A 11 19.56 -5.49 -12.43
C HIS A 11 19.52 -4.17 -13.21
N GLU A 12 18.40 -3.89 -13.87
CA GLU A 12 18.22 -2.68 -14.69
C GLU A 12 18.28 -1.38 -13.89
N ASN A 13 17.76 -1.39 -12.66
CA ASN A 13 17.79 -0.22 -11.77
C ASN A 13 19.05 -0.21 -10.91
N GLY A 14 20.20 -0.04 -11.56
CA GLY A 14 21.53 -0.01 -10.93
C GLY A 14 22.15 1.40 -10.90
N MET A 15 22.83 1.73 -9.79
CA MET A 15 23.57 2.98 -9.64
C MET A 15 24.92 2.71 -9.00
N ARG A 16 25.99 3.28 -9.56
CA ARG A 16 27.32 3.28 -8.96
C ARG A 16 27.65 4.66 -8.42
N ILE A 17 28.05 4.71 -7.15
CA ILE A 17 28.52 5.92 -6.48
C ILE A 17 30.03 5.80 -6.32
N THR A 18 30.78 6.74 -6.86
CA THR A 18 32.24 6.78 -6.76
C THR A 18 32.67 8.05 -6.05
N ALA A 19 33.45 7.91 -4.98
CA ALA A 19 34.11 9.02 -4.29
C ALA A 19 35.50 9.24 -4.88
N LEU A 20 35.82 10.49 -5.18
CA LEU A 20 37.08 10.90 -5.81
C LEU A 20 37.86 11.84 -4.87
N VAL A 21 39.19 11.71 -4.84
CA VAL A 21 40.11 12.70 -4.28
C VAL A 21 41.00 13.20 -5.42
N GLY A 22 40.73 14.42 -5.89
CA GLY A 22 41.20 14.88 -7.19
C GLY A 22 40.60 14.00 -8.30
N ASP A 23 41.45 13.51 -9.21
CA ASP A 23 41.03 12.61 -10.29
C ASP A 23 41.11 11.12 -9.92
N LYS A 24 41.49 10.79 -8.67
CA LYS A 24 41.64 9.40 -8.21
C LYS A 24 40.40 8.92 -7.48
N ALA A 25 39.83 7.82 -7.94
CA ALA A 25 38.79 7.11 -7.20
C ALA A 25 39.36 6.48 -5.93
N VAL A 26 38.77 6.85 -4.79
CA VAL A 26 39.15 6.33 -3.46
C VAL A 26 38.15 5.32 -2.93
N TYR A 27 36.91 5.38 -3.41
CA TYR A 27 35.86 4.42 -3.06
C TYR A 27 34.85 4.33 -4.20
N SER A 28 34.31 3.15 -4.45
CA SER A 28 33.25 2.94 -5.43
C SER A 28 32.34 1.83 -4.95
N GLN A 29 31.04 2.09 -4.92
CA GLN A 29 30.04 1.10 -4.52
C GLN A 29 28.89 1.10 -5.53
N THR A 30 28.46 -0.10 -5.90
CA THR A 30 27.29 -0.33 -6.75
C THR A 30 26.10 -0.70 -5.88
N TYR A 31 24.95 -0.08 -6.15
CA TYR A 31 23.67 -0.34 -5.50
C TYR A 31 22.60 -0.65 -6.54
N TYR A 32 21.67 -1.52 -6.19
CA TYR A 32 20.53 -1.90 -7.00
C TYR A 32 19.23 -1.60 -6.25
N SER A 33 18.29 -0.92 -6.92
CA SER A 33 16.94 -0.74 -6.40
C SER A 33 16.05 -1.87 -6.91
N ILE A 34 15.62 -2.75 -6.00
CA ILE A 34 14.91 -4.00 -6.32
C ILE A 34 13.39 -3.88 -6.15
N GLY A 35 12.86 -2.65 -6.18
CA GLY A 35 11.42 -2.37 -6.06
C GLY A 35 10.96 -2.08 -4.62
N GLY A 36 9.82 -1.40 -4.50
CA GLY A 36 9.23 -1.03 -3.20
C GLY A 36 10.08 -0.11 -2.31
N GLY A 37 11.12 0.51 -2.86
CA GLY A 37 12.07 1.34 -2.12
C GLY A 37 13.22 0.59 -1.46
N PHE A 38 13.33 -0.73 -1.68
CA PHE A 38 14.45 -1.53 -1.16
C PHE A 38 15.70 -1.35 -2.01
N ILE A 39 16.85 -1.29 -1.35
CA ILE A 39 18.18 -1.14 -1.96
C ILE A 39 19.08 -2.23 -1.41
N VAL A 40 19.86 -2.83 -2.31
CA VAL A 40 20.84 -3.87 -2.03
C VAL A 40 22.14 -3.54 -2.76
N ASP A 41 23.27 -3.73 -2.10
CA ASP A 41 24.56 -3.60 -2.77
C ASP A 41 24.86 -4.81 -3.67
N GLU A 42 25.85 -4.65 -4.55
CA GLU A 42 26.22 -5.68 -5.52
C GLU A 42 26.66 -7.02 -4.89
N ASP A 43 27.32 -6.99 -3.74
CA ASP A 43 27.81 -8.20 -3.08
C ASP A 43 26.67 -9.02 -2.44
N HIS A 44 25.62 -8.34 -1.99
CA HIS A 44 24.45 -8.97 -1.36
C HIS A 44 23.28 -9.20 -2.33
N PHE A 45 23.45 -8.92 -3.63
CA PHE A 45 22.39 -9.11 -4.62
C PHE A 45 21.97 -10.59 -4.71
N GLY A 46 20.66 -10.85 -4.59
CA GLY A 46 20.12 -12.21 -4.58
C GLY A 46 20.33 -13.01 -3.28
N GLN A 47 21.00 -12.45 -2.27
CA GLN A 47 21.14 -13.09 -0.97
C GLN A 47 19.88 -12.83 -0.13
N THR A 48 19.21 -13.90 0.29
CA THR A 48 18.10 -13.80 1.24
C THR A 48 18.64 -13.76 2.66
N ASN A 49 18.44 -12.63 3.36
CA ASN A 49 18.68 -12.54 4.80
C ASN A 49 17.62 -13.39 5.52
N ASN A 50 17.87 -14.69 5.64
CA ASN A 50 17.00 -15.69 6.27
C ASN A 50 17.10 -15.69 7.80
N ALA A 51 17.16 -14.51 8.44
CA ALA A 51 16.92 -14.46 9.88
C ALA A 51 15.42 -14.71 10.09
N ALA A 52 15.07 -15.93 10.51
CA ALA A 52 13.69 -16.27 10.83
C ALA A 52 13.20 -15.35 11.96
N VAL A 53 12.25 -14.48 11.64
CA VAL A 53 11.63 -13.63 12.64
C VAL A 53 10.67 -14.50 13.44
N GLU A 54 10.97 -14.71 14.73
CA GLU A 54 10.10 -15.48 15.62
C GLU A 54 8.84 -14.67 15.94
N VAL A 55 7.72 -15.11 15.37
CA VAL A 55 6.39 -14.57 15.67
C VAL A 55 5.46 -15.70 16.12
N PRO A 56 4.41 -15.43 16.92
CA PRO A 56 3.49 -16.44 17.41
C PRO A 56 2.77 -17.24 16.32
N TYR A 57 2.46 -16.61 15.18
CA TYR A 57 1.72 -17.22 14.08
C TYR A 57 2.47 -17.05 12.75
N PRO A 58 3.55 -17.81 12.51
CA PRO A 58 4.30 -17.72 11.27
C PRO A 58 3.49 -18.27 10.10
N TYR A 59 3.66 -17.70 8.91
CA TYR A 59 2.95 -18.11 7.70
C TYR A 59 3.83 -17.94 6.46
N LYS A 60 3.60 -18.77 5.44
CA LYS A 60 4.23 -18.64 4.11
C LYS A 60 3.20 -18.47 2.99
N ASN A 61 2.00 -19.00 3.19
CA ASN A 61 0.92 -18.97 2.21
C ASN A 61 -0.43 -18.65 2.89
N ALA A 62 -1.45 -18.40 2.08
CA ALA A 62 -2.79 -18.08 2.58
C ALA A 62 -3.39 -19.22 3.42
N ALA A 63 -3.07 -20.48 3.12
CA ALA A 63 -3.58 -21.64 3.86
C ALA A 63 -3.07 -21.67 5.31
N ASP A 64 -1.85 -21.21 5.57
CA ASP A 64 -1.33 -21.05 6.93
C ASP A 64 -2.16 -20.06 7.74
N LEU A 65 -2.45 -18.88 7.17
CA LEU A 65 -3.27 -17.86 7.83
C LEU A 65 -4.69 -18.36 8.10
N GLN A 66 -5.29 -19.08 7.14
CA GLN A 66 -6.61 -19.69 7.32
C GLN A 66 -6.60 -20.70 8.47
N ARG A 67 -5.61 -21.60 8.50
CA ARG A 67 -5.45 -22.61 9.56
C ARG A 67 -5.33 -21.96 10.93
N HIS A 68 -4.42 -21.00 11.09
CA HIS A 68 -4.23 -20.30 12.37
C HIS A 68 -5.50 -19.57 12.82
N CYS A 69 -6.23 -18.92 11.90
CA CYS A 69 -7.52 -18.28 12.23
C CYS A 69 -8.56 -19.31 12.71
N GLN A 70 -8.61 -20.50 12.08
CA GLN A 70 -9.52 -21.58 12.47
C GLN A 70 -9.19 -22.18 13.84
N GLU A 71 -7.90 -22.41 14.11
CA GLU A 71 -7.42 -22.99 15.36
C GLU A 71 -7.57 -22.03 16.55
N THR A 72 -7.33 -20.74 16.34
CA THR A 72 -7.35 -19.73 17.41
C THR A 72 -8.70 -19.02 17.58
N GLY A 73 -9.55 -19.04 16.55
CA GLY A 73 -10.78 -18.24 16.49
C GLY A 73 -10.56 -16.73 16.36
N LEU A 74 -9.32 -16.27 16.16
CA LEU A 74 -8.98 -14.86 15.93
C LEU A 74 -9.36 -14.44 14.50
N SER A 75 -9.65 -13.14 14.32
CA SER A 75 -9.69 -12.53 12.99
C SER A 75 -8.28 -12.40 12.41
N LEU A 76 -8.17 -12.18 11.11
CA LEU A 76 -6.87 -12.02 10.46
C LEU A 76 -6.15 -10.81 11.01
N SER A 77 -6.87 -9.70 11.20
CA SER A 77 -6.35 -8.51 11.88
C SER A 77 -5.86 -8.82 13.31
N GLY A 78 -6.58 -9.67 14.05
CA GLY A 78 -6.19 -10.07 15.41
C GLY A 78 -4.94 -10.95 15.43
N LEU A 79 -4.82 -11.86 14.48
CA LEU A 79 -3.65 -12.71 14.31
C LEU A 79 -2.42 -11.88 13.90
N MET A 80 -2.57 -10.98 12.92
CA MET A 80 -1.51 -10.06 12.52
C MET A 80 -1.10 -9.12 13.66
N MET A 81 -2.07 -8.60 14.44
CA MET A 81 -1.76 -7.81 15.62
C MET A 81 -0.87 -8.58 16.61
N LYS A 82 -1.11 -9.89 16.81
CA LYS A 82 -0.27 -10.71 17.69
C LYS A 82 1.15 -10.89 17.15
N ASN A 83 1.30 -11.03 15.84
CA ASN A 83 2.62 -11.09 15.21
C ASN A 83 3.37 -9.76 15.32
N GLU A 84 2.70 -8.64 15.04
CA GLU A 84 3.29 -7.31 15.15
C GLU A 84 3.68 -6.96 16.60
N LEU A 85 2.85 -7.34 17.58
CA LEU A 85 3.14 -7.13 19.01
C LEU A 85 4.31 -7.97 19.54
N ALA A 86 4.74 -9.01 18.82
CA ALA A 86 5.95 -9.76 19.15
C ALA A 86 7.23 -9.01 18.75
N LEU A 87 7.11 -8.03 17.83
CA LEU A 87 8.23 -7.28 17.25
C LEU A 87 8.26 -5.82 17.72
N HIS A 88 7.09 -5.27 18.03
CA HIS A 88 6.90 -3.86 18.31
C HIS A 88 6.00 -3.67 19.53
N SER A 89 6.18 -2.55 20.25
CA SER A 89 5.24 -2.17 21.31
C SER A 89 3.91 -1.75 20.70
N LYS A 90 2.84 -1.88 21.50
CA LYS A 90 1.49 -1.48 21.09
C LYS A 90 1.44 0.01 20.73
N GLU A 91 2.09 0.85 21.54
CA GLU A 91 2.12 2.30 21.36
C GLU A 91 2.84 2.67 20.05
N ALA A 92 3.94 1.98 19.73
CA ALA A 92 4.67 2.21 18.48
C ALA A 92 3.82 1.84 17.26
N LEU A 93 3.07 0.73 17.31
CA LEU A 93 2.17 0.32 16.23
C LEU A 93 1.01 1.30 16.05
N GLU A 94 0.34 1.69 17.13
CA GLU A 94 -0.78 2.64 17.07
C GLU A 94 -0.33 3.99 16.51
N GLN A 95 0.82 4.49 16.95
CA GLN A 95 1.40 5.72 16.41
C GLN A 95 1.79 5.56 14.94
N HIS A 96 2.36 4.42 14.55
CA HIS A 96 2.72 4.16 13.15
C HIS A 96 1.49 4.16 12.24
N PHE A 97 0.43 3.45 12.62
CA PHE A 97 -0.82 3.42 11.85
C PHE A 97 -1.44 4.81 11.73
N ALA A 98 -1.48 5.58 12.82
CA ALA A 98 -1.96 6.96 12.81
C ALA A 98 -1.16 7.83 11.83
N ASN A 99 0.17 7.74 11.87
CA ASN A 99 1.06 8.50 10.97
C ASN A 99 0.85 8.10 9.49
N VAL A 100 0.71 6.80 9.21
CA VAL A 100 0.42 6.31 7.85
C VAL A 100 -0.89 6.90 7.33
N TRP A 101 -1.94 6.86 8.15
CA TRP A 101 -3.23 7.41 7.77
C TRP A 101 -3.21 8.93 7.61
N GLU A 102 -2.51 9.64 8.49
CA GLU A 102 -2.36 11.09 8.40
C GLU A 102 -1.72 11.50 7.07
N VAL A 103 -0.64 10.82 6.66
CA VAL A 103 0.03 11.11 5.38
C VAL A 103 -0.88 10.76 4.20
N MET A 104 -1.56 9.61 4.25
CA MET A 104 -2.51 9.19 3.22
C MET A 104 -3.65 10.21 3.04
N ARG A 105 -4.31 10.59 4.14
CA ARG A 105 -5.40 11.58 4.15
C ARG A 105 -4.89 12.95 3.72
N GLY A 106 -3.71 13.36 4.16
CA GLY A 106 -3.08 14.60 3.73
C GLY A 106 -2.76 14.61 2.23
N GLY A 107 -2.38 13.47 1.65
CA GLY A 107 -2.21 13.29 0.21
C GLY A 107 -3.53 13.48 -0.55
N ILE A 108 -4.62 12.88 -0.06
CA ILE A 108 -5.95 13.11 -0.63
C ILE A 108 -6.30 14.60 -0.57
N GLU A 109 -6.18 15.25 0.59
CA GLU A 109 -6.56 16.65 0.77
C GLU A 109 -5.77 17.60 -0.15
N ARG A 110 -4.46 17.38 -0.32
CA ARG A 110 -3.67 18.16 -1.27
C ARG A 110 -4.08 17.89 -2.71
N GLY A 111 -4.29 16.62 -3.08
CA GLY A 111 -4.66 16.26 -4.46
C GLY A 111 -6.01 16.82 -4.89
N ILE A 112 -6.99 16.90 -3.98
CA ILE A 112 -8.32 17.44 -4.28
C ILE A 112 -8.42 18.97 -4.23
N THR A 113 -7.36 19.65 -3.79
CA THR A 113 -7.29 21.12 -3.73
C THR A 113 -6.30 21.71 -4.74
N THR A 114 -5.30 20.94 -5.14
CA THR A 114 -4.24 21.38 -6.06
C THR A 114 -4.69 21.28 -7.52
N GLU A 115 -4.66 22.39 -8.23
CA GLU A 115 -4.95 22.47 -9.66
C GLU A 115 -3.67 22.54 -10.49
N GLY A 116 -3.83 22.54 -11.82
CA GLY A 116 -2.75 22.74 -12.77
C GLY A 116 -2.37 21.48 -13.54
N VAL A 117 -1.14 21.46 -14.04
CA VAL A 117 -0.63 20.43 -14.93
C VAL A 117 0.52 19.69 -14.25
N LEU A 118 0.53 18.36 -14.35
CA LEU A 118 1.59 17.53 -13.80
C LEU A 118 2.93 17.80 -14.51
N PRO A 119 4.05 17.76 -13.78
CA PRO A 119 5.37 17.94 -14.38
C PRO A 119 5.69 16.83 -15.37
N GLY A 120 6.51 17.13 -16.38
CA GLY A 120 6.93 16.18 -17.41
C GLY A 120 6.47 16.56 -18.82
N LYS A 121 6.86 15.73 -19.80
CA LYS A 121 6.68 16.04 -21.23
C LYS A 121 5.22 15.90 -21.70
N LEU A 122 4.43 15.09 -21.02
CA LEU A 122 3.05 14.76 -21.42
C LEU A 122 2.02 15.83 -21.07
N ARG A 123 2.37 16.83 -20.24
CA ARG A 123 1.49 17.95 -19.84
C ARG A 123 0.08 17.50 -19.43
N VAL A 124 -0.02 16.49 -18.58
CA VAL A 124 -1.29 15.91 -18.15
C VAL A 124 -1.96 16.83 -17.11
N PRO A 125 -3.21 17.29 -17.32
CA PRO A 125 -3.92 18.12 -16.34
C PRO A 125 -4.32 17.30 -15.11
N ARG A 126 -4.27 17.92 -13.93
CA ARG A 126 -4.86 17.38 -12.71
C ARG A 126 -6.39 17.38 -12.82
N ARG A 127 -7.02 16.30 -12.37
CA ARG A 127 -8.48 16.07 -12.49
C ARG A 127 -9.18 15.99 -11.14
N ALA A 128 -8.47 15.63 -10.06
CA ALA A 128 -9.08 15.37 -8.77
C ALA A 128 -9.83 16.60 -8.21
N ALA A 129 -9.25 17.80 -8.28
CA ALA A 129 -9.87 19.04 -7.79
C ALA A 129 -11.16 19.41 -8.53
N ALA A 130 -11.17 19.29 -9.87
CA ALA A 130 -12.35 19.54 -10.67
C ALA A 130 -13.46 18.50 -10.39
N LEU A 131 -13.08 17.23 -10.27
CA LEU A 131 -14.00 16.15 -9.96
C LEU A 131 -14.63 16.32 -8.57
N ARG A 132 -13.85 16.71 -7.55
CA ARG A 132 -14.37 17.04 -6.21
C ARG A 132 -15.44 18.13 -6.27
N ARG A 133 -15.22 19.21 -7.03
CA ARG A 133 -16.23 20.28 -7.15
C ARG A 133 -17.55 19.77 -7.71
N MET A 134 -17.48 18.95 -8.76
CA MET A 134 -18.69 18.34 -9.32
C MET A 134 -19.38 17.45 -8.30
N LEU A 135 -18.65 16.53 -7.66
CA LEU A 135 -19.22 15.59 -6.70
C LEU A 135 -19.84 16.26 -5.48
N VAL A 136 -19.18 17.27 -4.90
CA VAL A 136 -19.72 18.04 -3.76
C VAL A 136 -20.99 18.79 -4.15
N SER A 137 -21.06 19.32 -5.38
CA SER A 137 -22.24 20.04 -5.85
C SER A 137 -23.46 19.12 -6.04
N THR A 138 -23.24 17.85 -6.34
CA THR A 138 -24.29 16.86 -6.59
C THR A 138 -24.57 15.91 -5.40
N ASP A 139 -23.74 15.94 -4.35
CA ASP A 139 -23.75 14.96 -3.23
C ASP A 139 -25.12 14.86 -2.53
N LYS A 140 -25.86 15.99 -2.44
CA LYS A 140 -27.17 16.04 -1.78
C LYS A 140 -28.36 15.79 -2.70
N THR A 141 -28.15 15.81 -4.02
CA THR A 141 -29.22 15.77 -5.03
C THR A 141 -29.19 14.49 -5.85
N THR A 142 -28.07 13.76 -5.83
CA THR A 142 -27.92 12.52 -6.58
C THR A 142 -28.53 11.34 -5.82
N THR A 143 -29.34 10.55 -6.51
CA THR A 143 -29.80 9.23 -6.07
C THR A 143 -29.06 8.11 -6.78
N ASP A 144 -28.06 8.43 -7.60
CA ASP A 144 -27.29 7.47 -8.38
C ASP A 144 -26.35 6.66 -7.47
N PRO A 145 -26.57 5.34 -7.34
CA PRO A 145 -25.66 4.46 -6.59
C PRO A 145 -24.23 4.45 -7.13
N MET A 146 -24.02 4.80 -8.40
CA MET A 146 -22.70 4.89 -9.03
C MET A 146 -21.92 6.14 -8.64
N ALA A 147 -22.54 7.15 -8.03
CA ALA A 147 -21.83 8.33 -7.55
C ALA A 147 -20.72 7.98 -6.54
N VAL A 148 -20.89 6.88 -5.79
CA VAL A 148 -19.85 6.33 -4.90
C VAL A 148 -18.57 5.96 -5.64
N VAL A 149 -18.69 5.41 -6.85
CA VAL A 149 -17.53 5.02 -7.68
C VAL A 149 -16.73 6.25 -8.07
N ASP A 150 -17.41 7.36 -8.39
CA ASP A 150 -16.73 8.61 -8.72
C ASP A 150 -15.99 9.20 -7.52
N TRP A 151 -16.52 9.06 -6.30
CA TRP A 151 -15.80 9.44 -5.08
C TRP A 151 -14.53 8.62 -4.88
N ILE A 152 -14.60 7.29 -5.08
CA ILE A 152 -13.42 6.41 -4.99
C ILE A 152 -12.37 6.79 -6.05
N ASN A 153 -12.81 6.99 -7.30
CA ASN A 153 -11.95 7.43 -8.40
C ASN A 153 -11.27 8.77 -8.08
N MET A 154 -12.03 9.71 -7.51
CA MET A 154 -11.53 11.01 -7.11
C MET A 154 -10.45 10.90 -6.02
N PHE A 155 -10.66 10.10 -4.97
CA PHE A 155 -9.64 9.88 -3.95
C PHE A 155 -8.38 9.22 -4.51
N ALA A 156 -8.52 8.22 -5.39
CA ALA A 156 -7.37 7.54 -6.00
C ALA A 156 -6.58 8.48 -6.92
N LEU A 157 -7.28 9.28 -7.73
CA LEU A 157 -6.66 10.32 -8.58
C LEU A 157 -5.92 11.34 -7.74
N ALA A 158 -6.50 11.81 -6.63
CA ALA A 158 -5.87 12.81 -5.78
C ALA A 158 -4.48 12.37 -5.31
N VAL A 159 -4.37 11.15 -4.78
CA VAL A 159 -3.09 10.62 -4.27
C VAL A 159 -2.11 10.33 -5.41
N ASN A 160 -2.58 9.77 -6.53
CA ASN A 160 -1.71 9.47 -7.68
C ASN A 160 -1.21 10.74 -8.38
N GLU A 161 -2.01 11.82 -8.43
CA GLU A 161 -1.59 13.13 -8.93
C GLU A 161 -0.56 13.78 -8.00
N GLU A 162 -0.71 13.64 -6.68
CA GLU A 162 0.31 14.07 -5.71
C GLU A 162 1.62 13.31 -5.88
N ASN A 163 1.57 11.98 -6.06
CA ASN A 163 2.74 11.17 -6.37
C ASN A 163 3.44 11.66 -7.65
N ALA A 164 2.68 11.84 -8.73
CA ALA A 164 3.22 12.27 -10.02
C ALA A 164 3.82 13.68 -9.97
N ALA A 165 3.39 14.53 -9.03
CA ALA A 165 3.96 15.84 -8.80
C ALA A 165 5.16 15.87 -7.84
N GLY A 166 5.62 14.70 -7.35
CA GLY A 166 6.71 14.59 -6.38
C GLY A 166 6.30 14.94 -4.95
N GLY A 167 5.00 14.93 -4.65
CA GLY A 167 4.45 15.11 -3.31
C GLY A 167 4.74 13.93 -2.40
N ARG A 168 4.56 14.12 -1.09
CA ARG A 168 4.72 13.06 -0.09
C ARG A 168 3.56 12.06 -0.19
N VAL A 169 3.90 10.78 -0.42
CA VAL A 169 2.95 9.65 -0.48
C VAL A 169 3.42 8.48 0.38
N VAL A 170 2.51 7.54 0.66
CA VAL A 170 2.81 6.28 1.35
C VAL A 170 2.75 5.14 0.33
N THR A 171 3.77 4.30 0.29
CA THR A 171 3.80 3.10 -0.56
C THR A 171 2.68 2.14 -0.19
N ALA A 172 1.93 1.64 -1.18
CA ALA A 172 0.87 0.67 -0.94
C ALA A 172 0.61 -0.26 -2.15
N PRO A 173 1.52 -1.20 -2.47
CA PRO A 173 2.84 -1.45 -1.90
C PRO A 173 3.98 -0.65 -2.56
N THR A 174 3.69 0.08 -3.66
CA THR A 174 4.63 0.95 -4.36
C THR A 174 4.08 2.38 -4.43
N ASN A 175 4.89 3.33 -4.90
CA ASN A 175 4.42 4.68 -5.20
C ASN A 175 3.44 4.67 -6.39
N GLY A 176 3.62 3.79 -7.37
CA GLY A 176 2.73 3.69 -8.54
C GLY A 176 1.29 3.31 -8.19
N ALA A 177 1.11 2.50 -7.14
CA ALA A 177 -0.19 2.02 -6.67
C ALA A 177 -0.70 2.73 -5.39
N CYS A 178 -0.02 3.78 -4.93
CA CYS A 178 -0.25 4.39 -3.62
C CYS A 178 -1.66 4.95 -3.39
N GLY A 179 -2.42 5.27 -4.45
CA GLY A 179 -3.77 5.82 -4.32
C GLY A 179 -4.88 4.83 -3.97
N ILE A 180 -4.67 3.52 -4.12
CA ILE A 180 -5.76 2.54 -4.03
C ILE A 180 -6.20 2.27 -2.58
N VAL A 181 -5.26 1.87 -1.73
CA VAL A 181 -5.49 1.61 -0.30
C VAL A 181 -6.12 2.83 0.40
N PRO A 182 -5.59 4.07 0.28
CA PRO A 182 -6.22 5.21 0.92
C PRO A 182 -7.57 5.59 0.32
N ALA A 183 -7.80 5.39 -0.99
CA ALA A 183 -9.10 5.67 -1.59
C ALA A 183 -10.22 4.79 -1.04
N VAL A 184 -9.95 3.50 -0.85
CA VAL A 184 -10.91 2.56 -0.27
C VAL A 184 -11.17 2.85 1.21
N LEU A 185 -10.13 3.22 1.96
CA LEU A 185 -10.29 3.63 3.37
C LEU A 185 -11.07 4.95 3.50
N ALA A 186 -10.82 5.93 2.61
CA ALA A 186 -11.58 7.18 2.57
C ALA A 186 -13.05 6.96 2.16
N TYR A 187 -13.33 5.98 1.30
CA TYR A 187 -14.70 5.55 1.03
C TYR A 187 -15.39 5.01 2.29
N TYR A 188 -14.72 4.13 3.05
CA TYR A 188 -15.25 3.63 4.31
C TYR A 188 -15.52 4.78 5.30
N ASP A 189 -14.57 5.70 5.44
CA ASP A 189 -14.66 6.89 6.30
C ASP A 189 -15.87 7.77 5.96
N LYS A 190 -16.06 8.08 4.68
CA LYS A 190 -17.10 9.01 4.21
C LYS A 190 -18.50 8.39 4.17
N PHE A 191 -18.64 7.14 3.74
CA PHE A 191 -19.95 6.56 3.39
C PHE A 191 -20.45 5.47 4.33
N ILE A 192 -19.57 4.83 5.09
CA ILE A 192 -19.93 3.72 5.96
C ILE A 192 -19.84 4.15 7.43
N ARG A 193 -18.66 4.55 7.87
CA ARG A 193 -18.38 4.96 9.25
C ARG A 193 -17.04 5.68 9.35
N GLU A 194 -16.99 6.73 10.15
CA GLU A 194 -15.76 7.42 10.51
C GLU A 194 -14.68 6.45 11.02
N VAL A 195 -13.49 6.57 10.45
CA VAL A 195 -12.32 5.75 10.77
C VAL A 195 -11.79 6.15 12.13
N ASN A 196 -11.81 5.20 13.07
CA ASN A 196 -11.14 5.29 14.36
C ASN A 196 -9.89 4.39 14.40
N ALA A 197 -9.12 4.48 15.49
CA ALA A 197 -7.89 3.72 15.67
C ALA A 197 -8.06 2.20 15.48
N ASN A 198 -9.18 1.62 15.92
CA ASN A 198 -9.44 0.19 15.79
C ASN A 198 -9.73 -0.20 14.32
N SER A 199 -10.62 0.52 13.64
CA SER A 199 -10.87 0.26 12.20
C SER A 199 -9.60 0.47 11.37
N LEU A 200 -8.82 1.50 11.68
CA LEU A 200 -7.58 1.79 10.99
C LEU A 200 -6.56 0.65 11.14
N ALA A 201 -6.30 0.22 12.38
CA ALA A 201 -5.35 -0.86 12.65
C ALA A 201 -5.77 -2.14 11.93
N ARG A 202 -7.06 -2.51 11.97
CA ARG A 202 -7.56 -3.74 11.34
C ARG A 202 -7.44 -3.70 9.83
N TYR A 203 -7.79 -2.57 9.22
CA TYR A 203 -7.67 -2.38 7.78
C TYR A 203 -6.21 -2.51 7.32
N LEU A 204 -5.29 -1.79 7.99
CA LEU A 204 -3.88 -1.81 7.64
C LEU A 204 -3.21 -3.16 7.91
N LEU A 205 -3.57 -3.85 9.00
CA LEU A 205 -3.03 -5.18 9.32
C LEU A 205 -3.48 -6.25 8.34
N VAL A 206 -4.73 -6.20 7.86
CA VAL A 206 -5.18 -7.14 6.83
C VAL A 206 -4.58 -6.79 5.48
N ALA A 207 -4.53 -5.51 5.13
CA ALA A 207 -3.86 -5.06 3.91
C ALA A 207 -2.37 -5.49 3.91
N SER A 208 -1.66 -5.35 5.03
CA SER A 208 -0.26 -5.76 5.14
C SER A 208 -0.08 -7.27 5.03
N ALA A 209 -0.98 -8.08 5.61
CA ALA A 209 -0.94 -9.54 5.48
C ALA A 209 -1.09 -10.01 4.03
N ILE A 210 -2.00 -9.38 3.27
CA ILE A 210 -2.16 -9.71 1.86
C ILE A 210 -0.94 -9.25 1.06
N GLY A 211 -0.44 -8.04 1.31
CA GLY A 211 0.77 -7.53 0.66
C GLY A 211 2.00 -8.41 0.95
N SER A 212 2.14 -8.92 2.17
CA SER A 212 3.25 -9.79 2.55
C SER A 212 3.16 -11.16 1.86
N LEU A 213 1.97 -11.74 1.70
CA LEU A 213 1.79 -12.99 0.96
C LEU A 213 2.25 -12.88 -0.50
N TYR A 214 1.92 -11.78 -1.16
CA TYR A 214 2.43 -11.53 -2.52
C TYR A 214 3.95 -11.35 -2.50
N LYS A 215 4.51 -10.62 -1.53
CA LYS A 215 5.97 -10.42 -1.40
C LYS A 215 6.74 -11.71 -1.16
N MET A 216 6.20 -12.62 -0.35
CA MET A 216 6.85 -13.88 0.00
C MET A 216 6.90 -14.86 -1.17
N ASN A 217 5.90 -14.81 -2.07
CA ASN A 217 5.71 -15.79 -3.13
C ASN A 217 6.00 -15.25 -4.53
N ALA A 218 6.16 -13.93 -4.69
CA ALA A 218 6.44 -13.26 -5.95
C ALA A 218 7.16 -11.92 -5.73
N SER A 219 7.79 -11.40 -6.77
CA SER A 219 8.26 -10.02 -6.77
C SER A 219 7.09 -9.04 -6.81
N ILE A 220 7.21 -7.94 -6.07
CA ILE A 220 6.27 -6.80 -6.11
C ILE A 220 6.79 -5.70 -7.04
N SER A 221 7.99 -5.88 -7.62
CA SER A 221 8.57 -4.90 -8.53
C SER A 221 7.78 -4.88 -9.85
N GLY A 222 7.19 -3.73 -10.21
CA GLY A 222 6.56 -3.54 -11.50
C GLY A 222 7.51 -3.77 -12.68
N ALA A 223 8.83 -3.67 -12.45
CA ALA A 223 9.86 -4.05 -13.42
C ALA A 223 9.88 -5.56 -13.74
N GLU A 224 9.56 -6.42 -12.77
CA GLU A 224 9.71 -7.88 -12.91
C GLU A 224 8.38 -8.57 -13.25
N VAL A 225 7.25 -8.04 -12.78
CA VAL A 225 5.93 -8.67 -12.94
C VAL A 225 4.89 -7.75 -13.61
N GLY A 226 5.26 -6.53 -14.01
CA GLY A 226 4.37 -5.56 -14.65
C GLY A 226 3.35 -4.92 -13.69
N CYS A 227 2.45 -4.07 -14.22
CA CYS A 227 1.46 -3.32 -13.43
C CYS A 227 0.54 -4.20 -12.57
N GLN A 228 0.31 -5.46 -12.95
CA GLN A 228 -0.45 -6.44 -12.17
C GLN A 228 0.18 -6.72 -10.79
N GLY A 229 1.52 -6.68 -10.68
CA GLY A 229 2.22 -6.90 -9.42
C GLY A 229 2.15 -5.73 -8.45
N GLU A 230 1.84 -4.53 -8.94
CA GLU A 230 1.72 -3.33 -8.09
C GLU A 230 0.25 -2.97 -7.85
N VAL A 231 -0.49 -2.68 -8.93
CA VAL A 231 -1.89 -2.24 -8.88
C VAL A 231 -2.80 -3.38 -8.46
N GLY A 232 -2.59 -4.60 -8.99
CA GLY A 232 -3.38 -5.78 -8.63
C GLY A 232 -3.22 -6.14 -7.16
N VAL A 233 -1.98 -6.10 -6.65
CA VAL A 233 -1.69 -6.34 -5.23
C VAL A 233 -2.36 -5.27 -4.35
N ALA A 234 -2.25 -3.99 -4.70
CA ALA A 234 -2.90 -2.91 -3.97
C ALA A 234 -4.44 -3.06 -3.93
N CYS A 235 -5.06 -3.46 -5.04
CA CYS A 235 -6.49 -3.77 -5.08
C CYS A 235 -6.86 -4.93 -4.15
N SER A 236 -6.07 -6.02 -4.16
CA SER A 236 -6.28 -7.18 -3.27
C SER A 236 -6.14 -6.80 -1.80
N MET A 237 -5.09 -6.04 -1.45
CA MET A 237 -4.88 -5.50 -0.10
C MET A 237 -6.07 -4.64 0.36
N ALA A 238 -6.53 -3.72 -0.48
CA ALA A 238 -7.61 -2.80 -0.15
C ALA A 238 -8.96 -3.51 0.00
N ALA A 239 -9.25 -4.48 -0.88
CA ALA A 239 -10.45 -5.30 -0.84
C ALA A 239 -10.51 -6.14 0.44
N ALA A 240 -9.38 -6.79 0.79
CA ALA A 240 -9.27 -7.58 2.00
C ALA A 240 -9.47 -6.74 3.27
N GLY A 241 -8.83 -5.57 3.34
CA GLY A 241 -9.01 -4.63 4.44
C GLY A 241 -10.47 -4.20 4.59
N LEU A 242 -11.15 -3.85 3.48
CA LEU A 242 -12.56 -3.45 3.52
C LEU A 242 -13.47 -4.61 3.94
N ALA A 243 -13.21 -5.83 3.45
CA ALA A 243 -13.96 -7.02 3.83
C ALA A 243 -13.88 -7.30 5.34
N GLU A 244 -12.71 -7.15 5.96
CA GLU A 244 -12.53 -7.27 7.40
C GLU A 244 -13.38 -6.24 8.17
N LEU A 245 -13.41 -5.00 7.71
CA LEU A 245 -14.22 -3.94 8.33
C LEU A 245 -15.73 -4.21 8.20
N LEU A 246 -16.17 -4.64 7.02
CA LEU A 246 -17.59 -4.92 6.74
C LEU A 246 -18.09 -6.17 7.45
N ALA A 247 -17.27 -7.23 7.53
CA ALA A 247 -17.61 -8.45 8.26
C ALA A 247 -17.93 -8.13 9.73
N GLN A 248 -17.25 -7.13 10.31
CA GLN A 248 -17.47 -6.67 11.67
C GLN A 248 -18.72 -5.81 11.84
N ALA A 249 -19.00 -4.93 10.88
CA ALA A 249 -20.26 -4.20 10.86
C ALA A 249 -21.47 -5.15 10.75
N GLN A 250 -21.33 -6.27 10.03
CA GLN A 250 -22.37 -7.29 9.86
C GLN A 250 -22.43 -8.33 11.00
N LEU A 251 -21.50 -8.27 11.95
CA LEU A 251 -21.25 -9.31 12.96
C LEU A 251 -22.20 -9.31 14.17
N ARG A 252 -23.45 -8.90 13.97
CA ARG A 252 -24.54 -9.24 14.89
C ARG A 252 -24.97 -10.72 14.81
N SER A 253 -24.42 -11.53 13.90
CA SER A 253 -24.61 -13.00 13.89
C SER A 253 -23.34 -13.79 13.53
N ALA A 254 -23.07 -14.86 14.29
CA ALA A 254 -21.83 -15.66 14.21
C ALA A 254 -21.67 -16.48 12.91
N SER A 255 -22.75 -16.76 12.18
CA SER A 255 -22.73 -17.56 10.96
C SER A 255 -22.08 -16.84 9.77
N ARG A 256 -22.03 -15.51 9.77
CA ARG A 256 -21.51 -14.68 8.66
C ARG A 256 -20.00 -14.49 8.66
N ARG A 257 -19.27 -14.91 9.71
CA ARG A 257 -17.80 -14.89 9.69
C ARG A 257 -17.29 -15.73 8.52
N LYS A 258 -17.72 -16.99 8.42
CA LYS A 258 -17.18 -17.98 7.46
C LYS A 258 -17.28 -17.56 5.99
N SER A 259 -18.33 -16.86 5.56
CA SER A 259 -18.55 -16.51 4.16
C SER A 259 -17.71 -15.33 3.66
N ALA A 260 -17.36 -14.38 4.53
CA ALA A 260 -16.50 -13.25 4.15
C ALA A 260 -15.06 -13.71 3.83
N TRP A 261 -14.59 -14.77 4.50
CA TRP A 261 -13.25 -15.33 4.31
C TRP A 261 -13.01 -15.99 2.95
N SER A 262 -14.03 -16.65 2.39
CA SER A 262 -13.93 -17.29 1.06
C SER A 262 -13.77 -16.28 -0.08
N ILE A 263 -14.06 -15.00 0.17
CA ILE A 263 -13.93 -13.91 -0.81
C ILE A 263 -12.57 -13.21 -0.68
N THR A 264 -12.00 -13.16 0.53
CA THR A 264 -10.76 -12.42 0.82
C THR A 264 -9.48 -13.21 0.53
N LEU A 265 -9.53 -14.55 0.58
CA LEU A 265 -8.34 -15.41 0.47
C LEU A 265 -8.46 -16.47 -0.65
N ALA A 266 -9.41 -16.32 -1.57
CA ALA A 266 -9.52 -17.09 -2.81
C ALA A 266 -8.89 -16.30 -3.96
#